data_AF-A0A7K2KXR9-F1
#
_entry.id   AF-A0A7K2KXR9-F1
#
_cell.length_a   1.000
_cell.length_b   1.000
_cell.length_c   1.000
_cell.angle_alpha   90.00
_cell.angle_beta   90.00
_cell.angle_gamma   90.00
#
_symmetry.space_group_name_H-M   'P 1'
#
loop_
_entity.id
_entity.type
_entity.pdbx_description
1 polymer ?
#
loop_
_entity_poly.entity_id
_entity_poly.type
_entity_poly.pdbx_seq_one_letter_code
_entity_poly.pdbx_strand_id
1 'polypeptide(L)'
;IEAIRELKRRHPDVQTTLGLSNISFGLNPAARIVLNSVFLDECVKAGLDSAIVHASKILPIARLEPEQVEVALDLIHDRRRPRQGDEPAYDPLQRFLEMFEGATAKSLKAGKTEELLALPLDERLKRRIIDGEKNGLEADLDEALTVRPALEIVNEILLDGMKTVGELFGSGQMQLPFVLQSAEVMKTAVA
;
A
#
# COMPACT_ATOMS: atom_id res chain seq x y z
N ILE A 1 -4.25 8.34 17.78
CA ILE A 1 -2.97 7.59 17.87
C ILE A 1 -2.46 7.58 19.30
N GLU A 2 -2.18 8.73 19.92
CA GLU A 2 -1.68 8.80 21.32
C GLU A 2 -2.54 8.06 22.34
N ALA A 3 -3.86 8.13 22.22
CA ALA A 3 -4.76 7.38 23.11
C ALA A 3 -4.57 5.85 23.02
N ILE A 4 -4.31 5.31 21.83
CA ILE A 4 -4.00 3.87 21.63
C ILE A 4 -2.71 3.55 22.38
N ARG A 5 -1.65 4.33 22.13
CA ARG A 5 -0.34 4.14 22.76
C ARG A 5 -0.42 4.19 24.28
N GLU A 6 -1.15 5.17 24.81
CA GLU A 6 -1.30 5.35 26.25
C GLU A 6 -2.17 4.26 26.89
N LEU A 7 -3.22 3.80 26.21
CA LEU A 7 -4.02 2.65 26.67
C LEU A 7 -3.17 1.38 26.71
N LYS A 8 -2.39 1.10 25.67
CA LYS A 8 -1.49 -0.06 25.65
C LYS A 8 -0.41 0.01 26.72
N ARG A 9 0.06 1.21 27.06
CA ARG A 9 1.02 1.41 28.15
C ARG A 9 0.40 1.19 29.54
N ARG A 10 -0.81 1.69 29.78
CA ARG A 10 -1.48 1.63 31.10
C ARG A 10 -2.22 0.32 31.34
N HIS A 11 -2.76 -0.27 30.29
CA HIS A 11 -3.65 -1.42 30.32
C HIS A 11 -3.28 -2.38 29.17
N PRO A 12 -2.16 -3.13 29.28
CA PRO A 12 -1.63 -3.93 28.19
C PRO A 12 -2.60 -5.01 27.69
N ASP A 13 -3.46 -5.53 28.59
CA ASP A 13 -4.43 -6.59 28.27
C ASP A 13 -5.68 -6.07 27.53
N VAL A 14 -5.90 -4.75 27.48
CA VAL A 14 -7.07 -4.17 26.81
C VAL A 14 -6.84 -4.10 25.32
N GLN A 15 -7.78 -4.65 24.55
CA GLN A 15 -7.79 -4.54 23.10
C GLN A 15 -8.45 -3.23 22.64
N THR A 16 -7.96 -2.72 21.51
CA THR A 16 -8.39 -1.47 20.88
C THR A 16 -8.90 -1.76 19.47
N THR A 17 -10.09 -1.22 19.15
CA THR A 17 -10.70 -1.30 17.82
C THR A 17 -10.87 0.09 17.24
N LEU A 18 -10.54 0.27 15.96
CA LEU A 18 -10.69 1.52 15.22
C LEU A 18 -11.65 1.36 14.03
N GLY A 19 -12.63 2.24 13.91
CA GLY A 19 -13.41 2.44 12.68
C GLY A 19 -12.68 3.37 11.72
N LEU A 20 -11.93 2.82 10.77
CA LEU A 20 -10.94 3.57 9.97
C LEU A 20 -11.58 4.56 9.00
N SER A 21 -12.63 4.16 8.29
CA SER A 21 -13.19 4.92 7.16
C SER A 21 -13.73 6.32 7.49
N ASN A 22 -13.90 6.63 8.78
CA ASN A 22 -14.42 7.91 9.27
C ASN A 22 -13.40 9.05 9.11
N ILE A 23 -12.10 8.75 9.23
CA ILE A 23 -11.05 9.80 9.20
C ILE A 23 -10.90 10.48 7.84
N SER A 24 -11.39 9.83 6.78
CA SER A 24 -11.29 10.29 5.40
C SER A 24 -12.66 10.66 4.81
N PHE A 25 -13.65 10.88 5.67
CA PHE A 25 -14.98 11.33 5.22
C PHE A 25 -14.88 12.69 4.50
N GLY A 26 -15.58 12.82 3.37
CA GLY A 26 -15.54 14.03 2.53
C GLY A 26 -14.45 14.03 1.45
N LEU A 27 -13.46 13.13 1.53
CA LEU A 27 -12.41 13.03 0.51
C LEU A 27 -12.83 12.14 -0.67
N ASN A 28 -12.22 12.38 -1.82
CA ASN A 28 -12.44 11.55 -3.00
C ASN A 28 -11.90 10.11 -2.80
N PRO A 29 -12.39 9.11 -3.56
CA PRO A 29 -12.02 7.70 -3.34
C PRO A 29 -10.51 7.39 -3.38
N ALA A 30 -9.74 8.11 -4.19
CA ALA A 30 -8.29 7.93 -4.31
C ALA A 30 -7.57 8.42 -3.06
N ALA A 31 -7.86 9.65 -2.63
CA ALA A 31 -7.33 10.25 -1.41
C ALA A 31 -7.66 9.41 -0.16
N ARG A 32 -8.88 8.84 -0.10
CA ARG A 32 -9.30 7.96 1.00
C ARG A 32 -8.43 6.72 1.14
N ILE A 33 -8.03 6.10 0.03
CA ILE A 33 -7.18 4.89 0.06
C ILE A 33 -5.84 5.21 0.73
N VAL A 34 -5.20 6.31 0.32
CA VAL A 34 -3.90 6.73 0.86
C VAL A 34 -4.02 7.11 2.33
N LEU A 35 -4.94 8.03 2.68
CA LEU A 35 -5.06 8.53 4.05
C LEU A 35 -5.41 7.41 5.05
N ASN A 36 -6.34 6.52 4.67
CA ASN A 36 -6.71 5.38 5.51
C ASN A 36 -5.54 4.41 5.69
N SER A 37 -4.75 4.15 4.64
CA SER A 37 -3.62 3.21 4.70
C SER A 37 -2.51 3.74 5.62
N VAL A 38 -2.15 5.02 5.46
CA VAL A 38 -1.13 5.68 6.31
C VAL A 38 -1.59 5.78 7.76
N PHE A 39 -2.86 6.15 8.00
CA PHE A 39 -3.36 6.23 9.37
C PHE A 39 -3.45 4.87 10.06
N LEU A 40 -3.82 3.81 9.33
CA LEU A 40 -3.84 2.45 9.85
C LEU A 40 -2.43 2.01 10.26
N ASP A 41 -1.43 2.25 9.42
CA ASP A 41 -0.03 1.95 9.72
C ASP A 41 0.46 2.64 11.00
N GLU A 42 0.19 3.95 11.13
CA GLU A 42 0.52 4.71 12.36
C GLU A 42 -0.20 4.16 13.60
N CYS A 43 -1.45 3.74 13.47
CA CYS A 43 -2.21 3.15 14.57
C CYS A 43 -1.68 1.76 14.96
N VAL A 44 -1.32 0.91 13.98
CA VAL A 44 -0.71 -0.40 14.23
C VAL A 44 0.63 -0.24 14.95
N LYS A 45 1.49 0.69 14.51
CA LYS A 45 2.74 1.03 15.20
C LYS A 45 2.52 1.55 16.63
N ALA A 46 1.39 2.20 16.89
CA ALA A 46 0.99 2.63 18.23
C ALA A 46 0.39 1.49 19.09
N GLY A 47 0.20 0.29 18.53
CA GLY A 47 -0.31 -0.88 19.23
C GLY A 47 -1.79 -1.18 19.00
N LEU A 48 -2.40 -0.69 17.91
CA LEU A 48 -3.78 -1.05 17.57
C LEU A 48 -3.93 -2.56 17.32
N ASP A 49 -4.95 -3.19 17.91
CA ASP A 49 -5.18 -4.63 17.78
C ASP A 49 -6.06 -5.00 16.59
N SER A 50 -7.11 -4.21 16.34
CA SER A 50 -8.06 -4.49 15.26
C SER A 50 -8.64 -3.23 14.64
N ALA A 51 -9.04 -3.34 13.37
CA ALA A 51 -9.60 -2.23 12.62
C ALA A 51 -10.78 -2.70 11.75
N ILE A 52 -11.86 -1.91 11.75
CA ILE A 52 -12.98 -2.06 10.81
C ILE A 52 -12.61 -1.29 9.54
N VAL A 53 -12.23 -2.03 8.50
CA VAL A 53 -11.68 -1.47 7.26
C VAL A 53 -12.26 -2.18 6.03
N HIS A 54 -12.20 -1.50 4.89
CA HIS A 54 -12.41 -2.15 3.61
C HIS A 54 -11.08 -2.72 3.12
N ALA A 55 -10.79 -4.00 3.41
CA ALA A 55 -9.47 -4.61 3.22
C ALA A 55 -8.88 -4.39 1.81
N SER A 56 -9.70 -4.52 0.76
CA SER A 56 -9.24 -4.32 -0.63
C SER A 56 -8.91 -2.86 -1.01
N LYS A 57 -9.09 -1.91 -0.09
CA LYS A 57 -8.82 -0.47 -0.26
C LYS A 57 -7.72 0.02 0.69
N ILE A 58 -7.08 -0.90 1.40
CA ILE A 58 -5.83 -0.63 2.11
C ILE A 58 -4.70 -0.98 1.16
N LEU A 59 -3.64 -0.18 1.19
CA LEU A 59 -2.41 -0.44 0.46
C LEU A 59 -1.25 -0.56 1.44
N PRO A 60 -0.29 -1.48 1.21
CA PRO A 60 0.98 -1.47 1.91
C PRO A 60 1.68 -0.12 1.73
N ILE A 61 2.35 0.39 2.76
CA ILE A 61 3.03 1.69 2.70
C ILE A 61 4.10 1.70 1.60
N ALA A 62 4.79 0.58 1.38
CA ALA A 62 5.77 0.42 0.32
C ALA A 62 5.21 0.55 -1.12
N ARG A 63 3.88 0.55 -1.29
CA ARG A 63 3.20 0.74 -2.59
C ARG A 63 2.62 2.14 -2.80
N LEU A 64 2.81 3.04 -1.83
CA LEU A 64 2.40 4.43 -1.90
C LEU A 64 3.60 5.28 -2.32
N GLU A 65 3.34 6.37 -3.05
CA GLU A 65 4.39 7.32 -3.39
C GLU A 65 4.93 7.99 -2.12
N PRO A 66 6.26 8.17 -1.97
CA PRO A 66 6.84 8.77 -0.77
C PRO A 66 6.21 10.11 -0.39
N GLU A 67 5.97 10.99 -1.36
CA GLU A 67 5.32 12.28 -1.15
C GLU A 67 3.89 12.12 -0.63
N GLN A 68 3.13 11.14 -1.13
CA GLN A 68 1.76 10.87 -0.66
C GLN A 68 1.75 10.44 0.80
N VAL A 69 2.73 9.65 1.21
CA VAL A 69 2.90 9.21 2.60
C VAL A 69 3.26 10.39 3.49
N GLU A 70 4.24 11.21 3.09
CA GLU A 70 4.67 12.37 3.87
C GLU A 70 3.53 13.38 4.07
N VAL A 71 2.83 13.75 3.00
CA VAL A 71 1.71 14.71 3.11
C VAL A 71 0.55 14.13 3.92
N ALA A 72 0.27 12.82 3.80
CA ALA A 72 -0.73 12.17 4.63
C ALA A 72 -0.33 12.18 6.12
N LEU A 73 0.95 11.95 6.44
CA LEU A 73 1.46 12.04 7.81
C LEU A 73 1.38 13.47 8.35
N ASP A 74 1.73 14.46 7.54
CA ASP A 74 1.60 15.87 7.91
C ASP A 74 0.14 16.25 8.19
N LEU A 75 -0.81 15.71 7.41
CA LEU A 75 -2.24 15.89 7.67
C LEU A 75 -2.71 15.18 8.94
N ILE A 76 -2.32 13.92 9.16
CA ILE A 76 -2.70 13.11 10.32
C ILE A 76 -2.21 13.74 11.64
N HIS A 77 -0.99 14.27 11.64
CA HIS A 77 -0.35 14.86 12.81
C HIS A 77 -0.55 16.37 12.93
N ASP A 78 -1.38 16.93 12.05
CA ASP A 78 -1.68 18.37 11.97
C ASP A 78 -0.43 19.28 11.94
N ARG A 79 0.53 18.95 11.07
CA ARG A 79 1.80 19.68 10.92
C ARG A 79 1.66 20.91 10.03
N ARG A 80 0.62 21.71 10.26
CA ARG A 80 0.45 23.03 9.61
C ARG A 80 1.60 23.96 9.98
N ARG A 81 2.16 24.65 9.00
CA ARG A 81 3.23 25.64 9.21
C ARG A 81 2.72 27.02 8.77
N PRO A 82 2.67 28.02 9.68
CA PRO A 82 2.33 29.37 9.26
C PRO A 82 3.44 29.95 8.38
N ARG A 83 3.12 31.00 7.62
CA ARG A 83 4.11 31.73 6.82
C ARG A 83 5.28 32.18 7.72
N GLN A 84 6.51 31.93 7.30
CA GLN A 84 7.71 32.35 8.04
C GLN A 84 8.66 33.10 7.10
N GLY A 85 8.76 34.43 7.26
CA GLY A 85 9.53 35.28 6.36
C GLY A 85 9.04 35.21 4.91
N ASP A 86 9.90 34.75 4.02
CA ASP A 86 9.62 34.55 2.59
C ASP A 86 9.00 33.18 2.28
N GLU A 87 9.04 32.22 3.21
CA GLU A 87 8.45 30.90 3.01
C GLU A 87 6.91 30.97 3.09
N PRO A 88 6.18 30.41 2.10
CA PRO A 88 4.72 30.41 2.12
C PRO A 88 4.18 29.55 3.27
N ALA A 89 2.95 29.84 3.69
CA ALA A 89 2.24 28.98 4.63
C ALA A 89 2.03 27.59 4.02
N TYR A 90 2.13 26.54 4.84
CA TYR A 90 1.89 25.17 4.44
C TYR A 90 0.66 24.62 5.18
N ASP A 91 -0.37 24.29 4.40
CA ASP A 91 -1.54 23.55 4.86
C ASP A 91 -1.51 22.13 4.25
N PRO A 92 -1.31 21.07 5.06
CA PRO A 92 -1.26 19.71 4.57
C PRO A 92 -2.60 19.25 4.00
N LEU A 93 -3.74 19.80 4.46
CA LEU A 93 -5.03 19.47 3.86
C LEU A 93 -5.10 19.98 2.43
N GLN A 94 -4.72 21.23 2.20
CA GLN A 94 -4.72 21.81 0.87
C GLN A 94 -3.75 21.06 -0.05
N ARG A 95 -2.52 20.82 0.41
CA ARG A 95 -1.53 20.05 -0.37
C ARG A 95 -2.05 18.65 -0.69
N PHE A 96 -2.66 17.97 0.27
CA PHE A 96 -3.22 16.64 0.06
C PHE A 96 -4.35 16.65 -0.97
N LEU A 97 -5.24 17.65 -0.93
CA LEU A 97 -6.32 17.77 -1.90
C LEU A 97 -5.80 18.00 -3.32
N GLU A 98 -4.79 18.86 -3.50
CA GLU A 98 -4.13 19.11 -4.80
C GLU A 98 -3.55 17.83 -5.40
N MET A 99 -2.92 16.97 -4.58
CA MET A 99 -2.33 15.69 -5.04
C MET A 99 -3.36 14.73 -5.64
N PHE A 100 -4.62 14.84 -5.24
CA PHE A 100 -5.70 13.98 -5.73
C PHE A 100 -6.75 14.75 -6.53
N GLU A 101 -6.45 15.97 -6.97
CA GLU A 101 -7.31 16.73 -7.85
C GLU A 101 -7.39 16.02 -9.22
N GLY A 102 -8.61 15.70 -9.67
CA GLY A 102 -8.83 14.90 -10.88
C GLY A 102 -8.48 13.40 -10.77
N ALA A 103 -7.87 12.96 -9.66
CA ALA A 103 -7.58 11.55 -9.43
C ALA A 103 -8.86 10.79 -9.04
N THR A 104 -9.25 9.82 -9.86
CA THR A 104 -10.29 8.84 -9.53
C THR A 104 -9.65 7.50 -9.15
N ALA A 105 -10.33 6.68 -8.35
CA ALA A 105 -9.87 5.32 -8.09
C ALA A 105 -9.72 4.49 -9.37
N LYS A 106 -10.44 4.84 -10.46
CA LYS A 106 -10.27 4.24 -11.78
C LYS A 106 -9.03 4.74 -12.51
N SER A 107 -8.71 6.03 -12.46
CA SER A 107 -7.52 6.57 -13.13
C SER A 107 -6.23 6.09 -12.47
N LEU A 108 -6.21 5.94 -11.13
CA LEU A 108 -5.08 5.32 -10.43
C LEU A 108 -4.88 3.85 -10.81
N LYS A 109 -5.97 3.08 -10.99
CA LYS A 109 -5.89 1.71 -11.48
C LYS A 109 -5.41 1.64 -12.93
N ALA A 110 -5.91 2.52 -13.80
CA ALA A 110 -5.53 2.55 -15.20
C ALA A 110 -4.04 2.89 -15.38
N GLY A 111 -3.55 3.93 -14.70
CA GLY A 111 -2.12 4.30 -14.73
C GLY A 111 -1.22 3.18 -14.22
N LYS A 112 -1.59 2.49 -13.13
CA LYS A 112 -0.83 1.34 -12.63
C LYS A 112 -0.80 0.16 -13.61
N THR A 113 -1.87 -0.10 -14.35
CA THR A 113 -1.87 -1.15 -15.38
C THR A 113 -0.95 -0.78 -16.53
N GLU A 114 -0.96 0.47 -16.99
CA GLU A 114 -0.07 0.94 -18.05
C GLU A 114 1.40 0.91 -17.63
N GLU A 115 1.71 1.37 -16.42
CA GLU A 115 3.07 1.28 -15.84
C GLU A 115 3.55 -0.17 -15.73
N LEU A 116 2.69 -1.08 -15.25
CA LEU A 116 3.03 -2.49 -15.13
C LEU A 116 3.33 -3.11 -16.50
N LEU A 117 2.54 -2.79 -17.52
CA LEU A 117 2.74 -3.30 -18.89
C LEU A 117 3.98 -2.72 -19.56
N ALA A 118 4.42 -1.52 -19.16
CA ALA A 118 5.64 -0.90 -19.67
C ALA A 118 6.94 -1.53 -19.10
N LEU A 119 6.85 -2.32 -18.02
CA LEU A 119 8.01 -3.01 -17.46
C LEU A 119 8.49 -4.16 -18.37
N PRO A 120 9.80 -4.46 -18.38
CA PRO A 120 10.33 -5.71 -18.94
C PRO A 120 9.63 -6.93 -18.34
N LEU A 121 9.48 -7.99 -19.12
CA LEU A 121 8.70 -9.18 -18.75
C LEU A 121 9.07 -9.76 -17.37
N ASP A 122 10.36 -9.88 -17.08
CA ASP A 122 10.85 -10.44 -15.82
C ASP A 122 10.46 -9.56 -14.62
N GLU A 123 10.65 -8.25 -14.77
CA GLU A 123 10.25 -7.28 -13.75
C GLU A 123 8.74 -7.26 -13.58
N ARG A 124 7.99 -7.37 -14.69
CA ARG A 124 6.53 -7.42 -14.70
C ARG A 124 6.01 -8.65 -13.95
N LEU A 125 6.55 -9.84 -14.23
CA LEU A 125 6.22 -11.09 -13.53
C LEU A 125 6.56 -11.01 -12.03
N LYS A 126 7.77 -10.54 -11.69
CA LYS A 126 8.16 -10.32 -10.29
C LYS A 126 7.21 -9.34 -9.61
N ARG A 127 6.86 -8.24 -10.28
CA ARG A 127 5.97 -7.21 -9.75
C ARG A 127 4.56 -7.74 -9.52
N ARG A 128 4.03 -8.60 -10.39
CA ARG A 128 2.73 -9.25 -10.18
C ARG A 128 2.69 -10.11 -8.91
N ILE A 129 3.77 -10.85 -8.62
CA ILE A 129 3.88 -11.61 -7.37
C ILE A 129 3.89 -10.68 -6.16
N ILE A 130 4.75 -9.65 -6.17
CA ILE A 130 4.84 -8.67 -5.09
C ILE A 130 3.50 -7.95 -4.89
N ASP A 131 2.82 -7.65 -6.00
CA ASP A 131 1.57 -6.89 -6.00
C ASP A 131 0.33 -7.75 -5.72
N GLY A 132 0.44 -9.08 -5.82
CA GLY A 132 -0.71 -9.98 -5.75
C GLY A 132 -1.69 -9.74 -6.92
N GLU A 133 -1.17 -9.37 -8.09
CA GLU A 133 -1.95 -9.06 -9.29
C GLU A 133 -2.08 -10.29 -10.20
N LYS A 134 -3.29 -10.87 -10.24
CA LYS A 134 -3.59 -12.05 -11.04
C LYS A 134 -3.95 -11.70 -12.50
N ASN A 135 -4.49 -10.51 -12.75
CA ASN A 135 -5.02 -10.17 -14.07
C ASN A 135 -3.89 -9.97 -15.09
N GLY A 136 -3.82 -10.82 -16.10
CA GLY A 136 -2.74 -10.79 -17.11
C GLY A 136 -1.49 -11.58 -16.72
N LEU A 137 -1.51 -12.29 -15.57
CA LEU A 137 -0.42 -13.19 -15.18
C LEU A 137 -0.21 -14.31 -16.20
N GLU A 138 -1.29 -14.98 -16.63
CA GLU A 138 -1.21 -16.12 -17.56
C GLU A 138 -0.57 -15.70 -18.89
N ALA A 139 -0.96 -14.54 -19.43
CA ALA A 139 -0.38 -14.02 -20.67
C ALA A 139 1.12 -13.73 -20.55
N ASP A 140 1.56 -13.19 -19.42
CA ASP A 140 2.99 -12.94 -19.17
C ASP A 140 3.78 -14.24 -18.94
N LEU A 141 3.17 -15.25 -18.30
CA LEU A 141 3.78 -16.56 -18.16
C LEU A 141 3.91 -17.26 -19.50
N ASP A 142 2.88 -17.21 -20.35
CA ASP A 142 2.91 -17.76 -21.72
C ASP A 142 4.02 -17.11 -22.54
N GLU A 143 4.16 -15.77 -22.45
CA GLU A 143 5.24 -15.03 -23.10
C GLU A 143 6.61 -15.50 -22.59
N ALA A 144 6.78 -15.63 -21.28
CA ALA A 144 8.05 -16.03 -20.67
C ALA A 144 8.44 -17.47 -21.02
N LEU A 145 7.46 -18.37 -21.11
CA LEU A 145 7.67 -19.76 -21.50
C LEU A 145 8.16 -19.92 -22.94
N THR A 146 8.01 -18.90 -23.80
CA THR A 146 8.59 -18.92 -25.15
C THR A 146 10.11 -18.75 -25.15
N VAL A 147 10.67 -18.15 -24.10
CA VAL A 147 12.09 -17.78 -24.01
C VAL A 147 12.85 -18.50 -22.91
N ARG A 148 12.18 -19.01 -21.88
CA ARG A 148 12.79 -19.70 -20.74
C ARG A 148 12.02 -20.94 -20.29
N PRO A 149 12.71 -21.97 -19.76
CA PRO A 149 12.05 -23.10 -19.10
C PRO A 149 11.25 -22.66 -17.87
N ALA A 150 10.12 -23.33 -17.62
CA ALA A 150 9.24 -23.05 -16.47
C ALA A 150 9.99 -23.01 -15.13
N LEU A 151 10.94 -23.91 -14.92
CA LEU A 151 11.69 -24.00 -13.66
C LEU A 151 12.59 -22.78 -13.41
N GLU A 152 13.15 -22.19 -14.47
CA GLU A 152 13.97 -20.97 -14.40
C GLU A 152 13.09 -19.77 -14.04
N ILE A 153 11.92 -19.63 -14.68
CA ILE A 153 10.93 -18.58 -14.36
C ILE A 153 10.54 -18.64 -12.88
N VAL A 154 10.24 -19.84 -12.36
CA VAL A 154 9.89 -20.02 -10.95
C VAL A 154 11.05 -19.63 -10.04
N ASN A 155 12.25 -20.18 -10.29
CA ASN A 155 13.37 -20.05 -9.36
C ASN A 155 14.01 -18.66 -9.36
N GLU A 156 14.10 -18.01 -10.52
CA GLU A 156 14.83 -16.75 -10.67
C GLU A 156 13.93 -15.52 -10.57
N ILE A 157 12.66 -15.63 -10.98
CA ILE A 157 11.76 -14.48 -11.08
C ILE A 157 10.69 -14.54 -9.98
N LEU A 158 9.90 -15.61 -9.93
CA LEU A 158 8.74 -15.67 -9.04
C LEU A 158 9.14 -15.83 -7.56
N LEU A 159 10.12 -16.69 -7.28
CA LEU A 159 10.67 -16.85 -5.92
C LEU A 159 11.36 -15.57 -5.43
N ASP A 160 12.01 -14.82 -6.32
CA ASP A 160 12.61 -13.52 -5.96
C ASP A 160 11.53 -12.49 -5.60
N GLY A 161 10.39 -12.49 -6.31
CA GLY A 161 9.20 -11.72 -5.90
C GLY A 161 8.68 -12.12 -4.52
N MET A 162 8.58 -13.42 -4.23
CA MET A 162 8.16 -13.91 -2.91
C MET A 162 9.15 -13.57 -1.80
N LYS A 163 10.45 -13.53 -2.10
CA LYS A 163 11.48 -13.09 -1.16
C LYS A 163 11.25 -11.62 -0.76
N THR A 164 11.01 -10.75 -1.72
CA THR A 164 10.65 -9.34 -1.45
C THR A 164 9.38 -9.23 -0.61
N VAL A 165 8.35 -10.04 -0.88
CA VAL A 165 7.13 -10.09 -0.04
C VAL A 165 7.47 -10.45 1.41
N GLY A 166 8.33 -11.45 1.62
CA GLY A 166 8.80 -11.85 2.94
C GLY A 166 9.57 -10.75 3.69
N GLU A 167 10.44 -10.03 2.99
CA GLU A 167 11.20 -8.88 3.53
C GLU A 167 10.26 -7.73 3.93
N LEU A 168 9.27 -7.40 3.08
CA LEU A 168 8.28 -6.37 3.36
C LEU A 168 7.35 -6.76 4.54
N PHE A 169 6.98 -8.03 4.65
CA PHE A 169 6.21 -8.52 5.79
C PHE A 169 7.03 -8.50 7.09
N GLY A 170 8.27 -8.99 7.05
CA GLY A 170 9.17 -9.02 8.21
C GLY A 170 9.53 -7.63 8.74
N SER A 171 9.59 -6.63 7.86
CA SER A 171 9.81 -5.22 8.23
C SER A 171 8.54 -4.47 8.65
N GLY A 172 7.36 -5.10 8.56
CA GLY A 172 6.06 -4.49 8.86
C GLY A 172 5.52 -3.55 7.77
N GLN A 173 6.23 -3.41 6.64
CA GLN A 173 5.80 -2.59 5.51
C GLN A 173 4.66 -3.21 4.68
N MET A 174 4.42 -4.51 4.84
CA MET A 174 3.32 -5.26 4.22
C MET A 174 2.56 -6.08 5.27
N GLN A 175 1.24 -6.06 5.20
CA GLN A 175 0.36 -6.78 6.14
C GLN A 175 0.01 -8.19 5.64
N LEU A 176 -0.33 -9.10 6.57
CA LEU A 176 -0.66 -10.51 6.29
C LEU A 176 -1.67 -10.73 5.15
N PRO A 177 -2.76 -9.95 5.01
CA PRO A 177 -3.68 -10.13 3.88
C PRO A 177 -3.02 -10.02 2.51
N PHE A 178 -2.03 -9.14 2.35
CA PHE A 178 -1.30 -8.96 1.09
C PHE A 178 -0.32 -10.10 0.84
N VAL A 179 0.31 -10.63 1.90
CA VAL A 179 1.15 -11.83 1.80
C VAL A 179 0.34 -13.02 1.30
N LEU A 180 -0.87 -13.20 1.83
CA LEU A 180 -1.78 -14.26 1.38
C LEU A 180 -2.22 -14.05 -0.07
N GLN A 181 -2.48 -12.80 -0.47
CA GLN A 181 -2.80 -12.48 -1.86
C GLN A 181 -1.63 -12.81 -2.81
N SER A 182 -0.40 -12.42 -2.46
CA SER A 182 0.80 -12.77 -3.21
C SER A 182 1.01 -14.28 -3.30
N ALA A 183 0.77 -15.01 -2.19
CA ALA A 183 0.86 -16.47 -2.18
C ALA A 183 -0.17 -17.14 -3.10
N GLU A 184 -1.38 -16.58 -3.23
CA GLU A 184 -2.41 -17.10 -4.14
C GLU A 184 -2.05 -16.86 -5.62
N VAL A 185 -1.42 -15.72 -5.92
CA VAL A 185 -0.88 -15.45 -7.27
C VAL A 185 0.29 -16.38 -7.58
N MET A 186 1.20 -16.59 -6.63
CA MET A 186 2.29 -17.56 -6.75
C MET A 186 1.75 -18.96 -7.02
N LYS A 187 0.75 -19.40 -6.26
CA LYS A 187 0.08 -20.69 -6.45
C LYS A 187 -0.56 -20.80 -7.84
N THR A 188 -1.21 -19.73 -8.31
CA THR A 188 -1.79 -19.69 -9.67
C THR A 188 -0.69 -19.82 -10.73
N ALA A 189 0.46 -19.17 -10.53
CA ALA A 189 1.55 -19.18 -11.50
C ALA A 189 2.23 -20.56 -11.69
N VAL A 190 2.18 -21.41 -10.66
CA VAL A 190 2.82 -22.74 -10.65
C VAL A 190 1.84 -23.90 -10.81
N ALA A 191 0.54 -23.61 -10.92
CA ALA A 191 -0.52 -24.60 -11.08
C ALA A 191 -0.63 -25.07 -12.53
#